data_AF-A0A964DDD2-F1
#
_entry.id   AF-A0A964DDD2-F1
#
_cell.length_a   1.000
_cell.length_b   1.000
_cell.length_c   1.000
_cell.angle_alpha   90.00
_cell.angle_beta   90.00
_cell.angle_gamma   90.00
#
_symmetry.space_group_name_H-M   'P 1'
#
loop_
_entity.id
_entity.type
_entity.pdbx_description
1 polymer ?
#
loop_
_entity_poly.entity_id
_entity_poly.type
_entity_poly.pdbx_seq_one_letter_code
_entity_poly.pdbx_strand_id
1 'polypeptide(L)'
;MINELENSGKADTHVHTKYSGFTKYSFAHFPESISEPDMVVKAAIRRGLDVLCITDHNTIAGALKAKKYAAGLTGFEVVIGEEVSTSEGEMIGLFLQDRIDPGLGAEETAQRLHEQGGIAIAPHPFSPHCPCLKQKVQFLDLDAVEVFNAVHRDPYSNRLASRKSVTNGKASTAGSDAHSLEMVGNAYTTFPGNSADELRTSILRKNTFVGGETTSLGSCIRWSNGVAKEVHRAIYRSLMGKIIQEDLLHIRIHRIKKRNKIIGFFGAAFYLFPPVSGLAGAVGEIITRKKAKMIWDEYKFSSEPSSIGDSNNNKIFKSWMNIDLISKLSGISKDIIYKEIGIEDSFTDNRESLDKLCIEKTLNCTQVVERLNQLIVSEKSE
;
A
#
# COMPACT_ATOMS: atom_id res chain seq x y z
N MET A 1 25.16 -9.62 -12.72
CA MET A 1 23.76 -10.06 -12.54
C MET A 1 23.60 -11.33 -11.69
N ILE A 2 24.06 -12.53 -12.08
CA ILE A 2 23.83 -13.74 -11.23
C ILE A 2 24.58 -13.64 -9.88
N ASN A 3 25.84 -13.19 -9.86
CA ASN A 3 26.61 -12.98 -8.62
C ASN A 3 26.18 -11.75 -7.78
N GLU A 4 25.36 -10.84 -8.32
CA GLU A 4 24.88 -9.65 -7.58
C GLU A 4 23.65 -9.97 -6.71
N LEU A 5 22.87 -10.99 -7.07
CA LEU A 5 21.72 -11.44 -6.28
C LEU A 5 22.11 -12.25 -5.04
N GLU A 6 23.28 -12.92 -5.05
CA GLU A 6 23.77 -13.71 -3.91
C GLU A 6 24.21 -12.85 -2.72
N ASN A 7 24.52 -11.55 -2.95
CA ASN A 7 24.92 -10.59 -1.91
C ASN A 7 23.87 -9.48 -1.68
N SER A 8 22.61 -9.72 -2.06
CA SER A 8 21.51 -8.78 -1.84
C SER A 8 20.68 -9.18 -0.63
N GLY A 9 20.44 -8.22 0.27
CA GLY A 9 19.59 -8.39 1.44
C GLY A 9 18.12 -8.47 1.04
N LYS A 10 17.31 -9.11 1.89
CA LYS A 10 15.87 -9.30 1.68
C LYS A 10 15.08 -8.68 2.82
N ALA A 11 14.17 -7.79 2.45
CA ALA A 11 13.25 -7.12 3.35
C ALA A 11 11.80 -7.47 3.02
N ASP A 12 11.01 -7.92 3.99
CA ASP A 12 9.56 -7.90 3.86
C ASP A 12 9.05 -6.57 4.40
N THR A 13 8.57 -5.70 3.50
CA THR A 13 8.23 -4.30 3.82
C THR A 13 6.79 -4.10 4.31
N HIS A 14 5.99 -5.17 4.38
CA HIS A 14 4.55 -5.09 4.69
C HIS A 14 4.09 -6.34 5.44
N VAL A 15 3.99 -6.26 6.78
CA VAL A 15 3.65 -7.41 7.63
C VAL A 15 2.82 -6.98 8.83
N HIS A 16 1.80 -7.78 9.15
CA HIS A 16 0.89 -7.54 10.26
C HIS A 16 1.02 -8.56 11.39
N THR A 17 0.72 -8.11 12.59
CA THR A 17 0.65 -8.91 13.81
C THR A 17 -0.74 -8.79 14.41
N LYS A 18 -0.98 -9.46 15.55
CA LYS A 18 -2.24 -9.31 16.29
C LYS A 18 -2.58 -7.88 16.71
N TYR A 19 -1.64 -6.93 16.59
CA TYR A 19 -1.86 -5.52 16.94
C TYR A 19 -2.57 -4.73 15.85
N SER A 20 -2.67 -5.22 14.60
CA SER A 20 -3.50 -4.61 13.54
C SER A 20 -4.99 -4.49 13.91
N GLY A 21 -5.44 -5.16 14.97
CA GLY A 21 -6.78 -4.97 15.51
C GLY A 21 -7.82 -5.81 14.78
N PHE A 22 -8.91 -5.16 14.34
CA PHE A 22 -10.11 -5.85 13.88
C PHE A 22 -10.67 -5.23 12.61
N THR A 23 -10.85 -6.06 11.61
CA THR A 23 -11.56 -5.68 10.40
C THR A 23 -13.05 -6.03 10.50
N LYS A 24 -13.83 -5.40 9.62
CA LYS A 24 -15.28 -5.58 9.49
C LYS A 24 -15.60 -6.05 8.08
N TYR A 25 -16.25 -7.20 7.96
CA TYR A 25 -16.83 -7.67 6.72
C TYR A 25 -18.34 -7.86 6.88
N SER A 26 -19.12 -6.98 6.23
CA SER A 26 -20.59 -6.93 6.39
C SER A 26 -20.99 -6.80 7.88
N PHE A 27 -21.63 -7.81 8.46
CA PHE A 27 -22.01 -7.84 9.88
C PHE A 27 -20.96 -8.53 10.79
N ALA A 28 -19.91 -9.13 10.22
CA ALA A 28 -18.87 -9.83 10.97
C ALA A 28 -17.71 -8.90 11.34
N HIS A 29 -17.20 -9.05 12.55
CA HIS A 29 -15.95 -8.42 13.00
C HIS A 29 -15.01 -9.53 13.45
N PHE A 30 -13.78 -9.51 12.99
CA PHE A 30 -12.78 -10.52 13.32
C PHE A 30 -11.39 -9.90 13.42
N PRO A 31 -10.49 -10.47 14.23
CA PRO A 31 -9.13 -9.97 14.32
C PRO A 31 -8.43 -10.17 12.98
N GLU A 32 -7.64 -9.19 12.56
CA GLU A 32 -6.96 -9.21 11.27
C GLU A 32 -5.85 -10.25 11.25
N SER A 33 -5.08 -10.29 12.33
CA SER A 33 -4.09 -11.32 12.58
C SER A 33 -4.21 -11.80 14.02
N ILE A 34 -3.76 -13.03 14.26
CA ILE A 34 -3.62 -13.62 15.60
C ILE A 34 -2.15 -13.94 15.90
N SER A 35 -1.23 -13.47 15.05
CA SER A 35 0.18 -13.80 15.13
C SER A 35 0.87 -12.90 16.15
N GLU A 36 1.58 -13.51 17.10
CA GLU A 36 2.42 -12.78 18.05
C GLU A 36 3.64 -12.17 17.35
N PRO A 37 4.07 -10.94 17.69
CA PRO A 37 5.21 -10.28 17.05
C PRO A 37 6.51 -11.12 17.05
N ASP A 38 6.82 -11.83 18.13
CA ASP A 38 8.02 -12.69 18.20
C ASP A 38 7.92 -13.91 17.27
N MET A 39 6.71 -14.45 17.08
CA MET A 39 6.47 -15.56 16.17
C MET A 39 6.57 -15.12 14.71
N VAL A 40 6.16 -13.89 14.41
CA VAL A 40 6.35 -13.26 13.09
C VAL A 40 7.85 -13.09 12.80
N VAL A 41 8.64 -12.56 13.76
CA VAL A 41 10.12 -12.48 13.63
C VAL A 41 10.74 -13.85 13.36
N LYS A 42 10.36 -14.88 14.14
CA LYS A 42 10.84 -16.26 13.92
C LYS A 42 10.47 -16.79 12.54
N ALA A 43 9.30 -16.43 12.01
CA ALA A 43 8.88 -16.83 10.66
C ALA A 43 9.72 -16.14 9.58
N ALA A 44 9.97 -14.83 9.72
CA ALA A 44 10.82 -14.07 8.83
C ALA A 44 12.25 -14.62 8.75
N ILE A 45 12.86 -14.95 9.90
CA ILE A 45 14.19 -15.56 9.94
C ILE A 45 14.21 -16.92 9.22
N ARG A 46 13.20 -17.77 9.43
CA ARG A 46 13.09 -19.06 8.72
C ARG A 46 12.94 -18.90 7.21
N ARG A 47 12.46 -17.75 6.74
CA ARG A 47 12.32 -17.41 5.33
C ARG A 47 13.58 -16.79 4.73
N GLY A 48 14.63 -16.59 5.54
CA GLY A 48 15.89 -15.98 5.10
C GLY A 48 15.76 -14.50 4.76
N LEU A 49 14.92 -13.79 5.50
CA LEU A 49 14.87 -12.32 5.46
C LEU A 49 15.97 -11.76 6.38
N ASP A 50 16.56 -10.64 5.98
CA ASP A 50 17.53 -9.89 6.79
C ASP A 50 16.83 -8.74 7.54
N VAL A 51 15.79 -8.16 6.93
CA VAL A 51 15.02 -7.05 7.50
C VAL A 51 13.53 -7.38 7.48
N LEU A 52 12.84 -7.10 8.58
CA LEU A 52 11.38 -7.22 8.67
C LEU A 52 10.76 -5.89 9.06
N CYS A 53 9.89 -5.36 8.21
CA CYS A 53 9.08 -4.20 8.53
C CYS A 53 7.73 -4.67 9.06
N ILE A 54 7.41 -4.35 10.31
CA ILE A 54 6.08 -4.58 10.85
C ILE A 54 5.27 -3.30 10.71
N THR A 55 4.12 -3.41 10.07
CA THR A 55 3.26 -2.31 9.64
C THR A 55 1.82 -2.59 10.10
N ASP A 56 1.63 -2.77 11.41
CA ASP A 56 0.29 -2.96 11.95
C ASP A 56 -0.63 -1.76 11.62
N HIS A 57 -1.92 -2.01 11.43
CA HIS A 57 -2.87 -0.93 11.12
C HIS A 57 -2.96 0.09 12.26
N ASN A 58 -2.67 1.35 11.95
CA ASN A 58 -2.84 2.51 12.83
C ASN A 58 -2.13 2.39 14.20
N THR A 59 -1.07 1.59 14.27
CA THR A 59 -0.26 1.43 15.48
C THR A 59 1.15 0.91 15.19
N ILE A 60 2.12 1.35 15.99
CA ILE A 60 3.50 0.81 16.00
C ILE A 60 3.73 -0.23 17.10
N ALA A 61 2.70 -0.59 17.87
CA ALA A 61 2.85 -1.39 19.09
C ALA A 61 3.41 -2.80 18.84
N GLY A 62 2.97 -3.48 17.78
CA GLY A 62 3.52 -4.80 17.42
C GLY A 62 4.94 -4.69 16.91
N ALA A 63 5.25 -3.65 16.13
CA ALA A 63 6.60 -3.38 15.63
C ALA A 63 7.61 -3.12 16.76
N LEU A 64 7.23 -2.32 17.78
CA LEU A 64 8.05 -2.10 18.98
C LEU A 64 8.34 -3.40 19.74
N LYS A 65 7.34 -4.27 19.88
CA LYS A 65 7.51 -5.58 20.55
C LYS A 65 8.41 -6.51 19.75
N ALA A 66 8.25 -6.58 18.43
CA ALA A 66 9.12 -7.36 17.57
C ALA A 66 10.56 -6.84 17.58
N LYS A 67 10.76 -5.52 17.52
CA LYS A 67 12.10 -4.91 17.59
C LYS A 67 12.79 -5.22 18.91
N LYS A 68 12.08 -5.14 20.03
CA LYS A 68 12.60 -5.56 21.33
C LYS A 68 13.01 -7.03 21.36
N TYR A 69 12.22 -7.92 20.74
CA TYR A 69 12.57 -9.33 20.61
C TYR A 69 13.80 -9.54 19.72
N ALA A 70 13.90 -8.82 18.60
CA ALA A 70 14.99 -8.93 17.64
C ALA A 70 16.32 -8.33 18.12
N ALA A 71 16.33 -7.45 19.13
CA ALA A 71 17.54 -6.79 19.64
C ALA A 71 18.64 -7.76 20.13
N GLY A 72 18.29 -9.01 20.45
CA GLY A 72 19.25 -10.05 20.83
C GLY A 72 19.69 -10.97 19.68
N LEU A 73 19.27 -10.70 18.44
CA LEU A 73 19.53 -11.55 17.28
C LEU A 73 20.60 -10.90 16.39
N THR A 74 21.57 -11.70 15.95
CA THR A 74 22.60 -11.28 15.00
C THR A 74 22.15 -11.51 13.57
N GLY A 75 22.35 -10.52 12.69
CA GLY A 75 22.07 -10.63 11.26
C GLY A 75 20.59 -10.53 10.89
N PHE A 76 19.76 -9.96 11.78
CA PHE A 76 18.34 -9.74 11.51
C PHE A 76 17.86 -8.46 12.20
N GLU A 77 17.17 -7.59 11.46
CA GLU A 77 16.69 -6.31 11.98
C GLU A 77 15.18 -6.15 11.79
N VAL A 78 14.56 -5.43 12.73
CA VAL A 78 13.14 -5.05 12.64
C VAL A 78 13.02 -3.55 12.49
N VAL A 79 12.33 -3.13 11.42
CA VAL A 79 11.95 -1.74 11.17
C VAL A 79 10.60 -1.47 11.83
N ILE A 80 10.54 -0.37 12.57
CA ILE A 80 9.28 0.13 13.13
C ILE A 80 8.50 0.79 12.01
N GLY A 81 7.32 0.25 11.70
CA GLY A 81 6.41 0.84 10.73
C GLY A 81 4.96 0.75 11.18
N GLU A 82 4.10 1.30 10.33
CA GLU A 82 2.66 1.40 10.52
C GLU A 82 1.99 1.44 9.14
N GLU A 83 0.86 0.76 8.98
CA GLU A 83 -0.04 1.01 7.84
C GLU A 83 -1.15 1.96 8.30
N VAL A 84 -1.04 3.22 7.88
CA VAL A 84 -1.93 4.31 8.27
C VAL A 84 -3.15 4.31 7.37
N SER A 85 -4.33 4.20 7.96
CA SER A 85 -5.60 4.39 7.28
C SER A 85 -5.86 5.89 7.09
N THR A 86 -5.51 6.43 5.93
CA THR A 86 -5.82 7.82 5.57
C THR A 86 -7.28 7.97 5.15
N SER A 87 -7.75 9.21 4.96
CA SER A 87 -9.07 9.49 4.40
C SER A 87 -9.20 9.11 2.91
N GLU A 88 -8.11 8.81 2.23
CA GLU A 88 -8.05 8.61 0.78
C GLU A 88 -7.54 7.22 0.36
N GLY A 89 -7.12 6.38 1.31
CA GLY A 89 -6.53 5.07 1.10
C GLY A 89 -5.54 4.71 2.22
N GLU A 90 -4.82 3.61 2.08
CA GLU A 90 -3.77 3.22 3.03
C GLU A 90 -2.39 3.74 2.60
N MET A 91 -1.52 3.99 3.59
CA MET A 91 -0.14 4.41 3.40
C MET A 91 0.76 3.73 4.43
N ILE A 92 1.85 3.13 3.99
CA ILE A 92 2.85 2.56 4.88
C ILE A 92 3.86 3.65 5.25
N GLY A 93 4.07 3.79 6.56
CA GLY A 93 5.20 4.51 7.15
C GLY A 93 6.25 3.55 7.66
N LEU A 94 7.51 3.72 7.28
CA LEU A 94 8.65 2.97 7.84
C LEU A 94 9.62 3.90 8.59
N PHE A 95 10.41 3.32 9.49
CA PHE A 95 11.41 4.00 10.32
C PHE A 95 10.82 5.03 11.30
N LEU A 96 9.62 4.73 11.83
CA LEU A 96 8.86 5.66 12.68
C LEU A 96 9.40 5.71 14.12
N GLN A 97 9.24 6.88 14.75
CA GLN A 97 9.44 7.06 16.18
C GLN A 97 8.10 7.08 16.93
N ASP A 98 7.10 7.73 16.34
CA ASP A 98 5.74 7.86 16.86
C ASP A 98 4.70 7.45 15.83
N ARG A 99 3.54 6.98 16.32
CA ARG A 99 2.41 6.62 15.47
C ARG A 99 1.82 7.85 14.76
N ILE A 100 1.25 7.65 13.58
CA ILE A 100 0.44 8.67 12.91
C ILE A 100 -1.03 8.52 13.31
N ASP A 101 -1.76 9.64 13.37
CA ASP A 101 -3.19 9.58 13.62
C ASP A 101 -3.95 9.13 12.36
N PRO A 102 -4.90 8.17 12.46
CA PRO A 102 -5.70 7.74 11.34
C PRO A 102 -6.67 8.83 10.87
N GLY A 103 -7.06 8.77 9.59
CA GLY A 103 -8.08 9.63 9.00
C GLY A 103 -7.58 10.97 8.46
N LEU A 104 -6.28 11.25 8.53
CA LEU A 104 -5.67 12.42 7.88
C LEU A 104 -5.75 12.33 6.35
N GLY A 105 -5.52 13.44 5.65
CA GLY A 105 -5.31 13.42 4.19
C GLY A 105 -4.06 12.61 3.81
N ALA A 106 -3.99 12.04 2.62
CA ALA A 106 -2.83 11.26 2.19
C ALA A 106 -1.56 12.13 2.09
N GLU A 107 -1.69 13.37 1.61
CA GLU A 107 -0.59 14.35 1.55
C GLU A 107 -0.07 14.69 2.96
N GLU A 108 -0.98 15.04 3.87
CA GLU A 108 -0.62 15.33 5.27
C GLU A 108 0.01 14.11 5.95
N THR A 109 -0.49 12.91 5.66
CA THR A 109 0.08 11.66 6.18
C THR A 109 1.53 11.50 5.70
N ALA A 110 1.80 11.65 4.40
CA ALA A 110 3.15 11.57 3.85
C ALA A 110 4.09 12.60 4.51
N GLN A 111 3.63 13.86 4.63
CA GLN A 111 4.40 14.91 5.29
C GLN A 111 4.77 14.52 6.73
N ARG A 112 3.82 14.04 7.54
CA ARG A 112 4.09 13.64 8.93
C ARG A 112 5.00 12.43 9.06
N LEU A 113 4.98 11.53 8.07
CA LEU A 113 5.95 10.43 7.99
C LEU A 113 7.36 10.99 7.75
N HIS A 114 7.50 11.93 6.81
CA HIS A 114 8.79 12.56 6.50
C HIS A 114 9.33 13.47 7.61
N GLU A 115 8.47 14.14 8.37
CA GLU A 115 8.85 14.97 9.53
C GLU A 115 9.59 14.16 10.62
N GLN A 116 9.29 12.86 10.72
CA GLN A 116 10.01 11.93 11.59
C GLN A 116 11.26 11.32 10.92
N GLY A 117 11.60 11.73 9.70
CA GLY A 117 12.61 11.06 8.89
C GLY A 117 12.20 9.66 8.43
N GLY A 118 10.91 9.35 8.44
CA GLY A 118 10.35 8.10 7.96
C GLY A 118 10.32 8.00 6.43
N ILE A 119 9.86 6.85 5.94
CA ILE A 119 9.66 6.57 4.52
C ILE A 119 8.16 6.39 4.27
N ALA A 120 7.63 7.08 3.26
CA ALA A 120 6.24 6.98 2.83
C ALA A 120 6.11 6.05 1.61
N ILE A 121 5.29 5.00 1.75
CA ILE A 121 5.08 3.98 0.72
C ILE A 121 3.58 3.87 0.44
N ALA A 122 3.19 3.84 -0.83
CA ALA A 122 1.82 3.44 -1.20
C ALA A 122 1.71 1.91 -1.25
N PRO A 123 1.06 1.25 -0.27
CA PRO A 123 0.77 -0.17 -0.34
C PRO A 123 -0.29 -0.42 -1.41
N HIS A 124 -0.22 -1.61 -2.02
CA HIS A 124 -1.24 -2.18 -2.90
C HIS A 124 -2.11 -1.16 -3.67
N PRO A 125 -1.51 -0.25 -4.47
CA PRO A 125 -2.14 1.02 -4.86
C PRO A 125 -3.37 0.87 -5.77
N PHE A 126 -3.62 -0.31 -6.31
CA PHE A 126 -4.78 -0.61 -7.15
C PHE A 126 -5.58 -1.82 -6.63
N SER A 127 -5.56 -2.06 -5.31
CA SER A 127 -6.26 -3.18 -4.68
C SER A 127 -7.77 -3.16 -4.99
N PRO A 128 -8.37 -4.30 -5.37
CA PRO A 128 -9.82 -4.44 -5.55
C PRO A 128 -10.60 -4.66 -4.24
N HIS A 129 -9.90 -4.81 -3.11
CA HIS A 129 -10.50 -5.17 -1.82
C HIS A 129 -9.97 -4.40 -0.61
N CYS A 130 -8.89 -3.63 -0.75
CA CYS A 130 -8.35 -2.74 0.29
C CYS A 130 -8.52 -1.26 -0.13
N PRO A 131 -8.66 -0.33 0.82
CA PRO A 131 -8.55 1.10 0.56
C PRO A 131 -7.17 1.45 -0.02
N CYS A 132 -7.13 1.99 -1.24
CA CYS A 132 -5.86 2.26 -1.92
C CYS A 132 -5.85 3.66 -2.56
N LEU A 133 -4.64 4.20 -2.71
CA LEU A 133 -4.41 5.57 -3.22
C LEU A 133 -4.64 5.70 -4.74
N LYS A 134 -4.72 4.60 -5.50
CA LYS A 134 -5.01 4.59 -6.94
C LYS A 134 -4.07 5.51 -7.72
N GLN A 135 -4.59 6.38 -8.57
CA GLN A 135 -3.77 7.34 -9.33
C GLN A 135 -3.08 8.40 -8.47
N LYS A 136 -3.49 8.60 -7.21
CA LYS A 136 -2.88 9.62 -6.34
C LYS A 136 -1.40 9.35 -6.08
N VAL A 137 -0.95 8.09 -6.18
CA VAL A 137 0.47 7.71 -6.10
C VAL A 137 1.36 8.42 -7.12
N GLN A 138 0.78 9.00 -8.18
CA GLN A 138 1.52 9.79 -9.16
C GLN A 138 1.87 11.19 -8.64
N PHE A 139 1.02 11.77 -7.78
CA PHE A 139 1.10 13.18 -7.38
C PHE A 139 1.54 13.37 -5.93
N LEU A 140 1.33 12.36 -5.08
CA LEU A 140 1.79 12.38 -3.69
C LEU A 140 3.32 12.29 -3.63
N ASP A 141 3.89 13.00 -2.66
CA ASP A 141 5.30 12.87 -2.28
C ASP A 141 5.51 11.56 -1.53
N LEU A 142 5.87 10.51 -2.27
CA LEU A 142 6.13 9.17 -1.73
C LEU A 142 7.52 8.71 -2.17
N ASP A 143 8.21 8.04 -1.26
CA ASP A 143 9.53 7.46 -1.52
C ASP A 143 9.42 6.19 -2.38
N ALA A 144 8.37 5.40 -2.15
CA ALA A 144 8.17 4.13 -2.84
C ALA A 144 6.71 3.79 -3.13
N VAL A 145 6.54 2.80 -4.01
CA VAL A 145 5.24 2.17 -4.31
C VAL A 145 5.41 0.66 -4.16
N GLU A 146 4.47 0.01 -3.48
CA GLU A 146 4.40 -1.44 -3.42
C GLU A 146 3.92 -1.96 -4.79
N VAL A 147 4.87 -2.44 -5.60
CA VAL A 147 4.60 -2.92 -6.96
C VAL A 147 4.23 -4.40 -6.99
N PHE A 148 4.52 -5.11 -5.90
CA PHE A 148 4.17 -6.51 -5.73
C PHE A 148 3.73 -6.81 -4.29
N ASN A 149 2.44 -7.07 -4.10
CA ASN A 149 1.86 -7.53 -2.85
C ASN A 149 1.49 -9.01 -2.96
N ALA A 150 1.90 -9.85 -2.01
CA ALA A 150 1.68 -11.30 -2.12
C ALA A 150 0.19 -11.71 -2.02
N VAL A 151 -0.66 -10.94 -1.34
CA VAL A 151 -2.10 -11.25 -1.19
C VAL A 151 -2.87 -11.01 -2.49
N HIS A 152 -2.33 -10.19 -3.39
CA HIS A 152 -2.89 -9.92 -4.71
C HIS A 152 -2.58 -11.02 -5.73
N ARG A 153 -3.32 -12.13 -5.61
CA ARG A 153 -3.23 -13.29 -6.51
C ARG A 153 -3.77 -13.07 -7.92
N ASP A 154 -4.57 -12.04 -8.13
CA ASP A 154 -5.12 -11.74 -9.45
C ASP A 154 -4.00 -11.27 -10.42
N PRO A 155 -4.14 -11.50 -11.74
CA PRO A 155 -3.07 -11.17 -12.70
C PRO A 155 -2.98 -9.67 -13.05
N TYR A 156 -3.75 -8.81 -12.39
CA TYR A 156 -3.95 -7.42 -12.79
C TYR A 156 -3.36 -6.42 -11.80
N SER A 157 -3.63 -6.57 -10.50
CA SER A 157 -3.33 -5.56 -9.47
C SER A 157 -1.82 -5.24 -9.39
N ASN A 158 -0.98 -6.25 -9.16
CA ASN A 158 0.49 -6.09 -9.13
C ASN A 158 1.04 -5.62 -10.49
N ARG A 159 0.48 -6.12 -11.58
CA ARG A 159 0.88 -5.69 -12.94
C ARG A 159 0.59 -4.21 -13.18
N LEU A 160 -0.54 -3.72 -12.66
CA LEU A 160 -0.93 -2.32 -12.79
C LEU A 160 -0.06 -1.43 -11.90
N ALA A 161 0.19 -1.86 -10.65
CA ALA A 161 1.09 -1.17 -9.73
C ALA A 161 2.51 -1.03 -10.32
N SER A 162 3.07 -2.12 -10.86
CA SER A 162 4.36 -2.10 -11.56
C SER A 162 4.37 -1.16 -12.77
N ARG A 163 3.32 -1.17 -13.61
CA ARG A 163 3.25 -0.28 -14.79
C ARG A 163 3.14 1.20 -14.45
N LYS A 164 2.40 1.54 -13.40
CA LYS A 164 2.10 2.93 -13.03
C LYS A 164 3.12 3.52 -12.05
N SER A 165 3.98 2.70 -11.43
CA SER A 165 5.07 3.14 -10.55
C SER A 165 6.35 3.50 -11.30
N VAL A 166 6.71 2.71 -12.34
CA VAL A 166 7.90 2.95 -13.19
C VAL A 166 7.89 4.35 -13.79
N THR A 167 6.70 4.88 -14.12
CA THR A 167 6.57 6.22 -14.72
C THR A 167 6.78 7.37 -13.75
N ASN A 168 6.84 7.13 -12.43
CA ASN A 168 6.80 8.18 -11.43
C ASN A 168 8.15 8.41 -10.73
N GLY A 169 9.19 7.68 -11.11
CA GLY A 169 10.52 7.80 -10.51
C GLY A 169 10.55 7.50 -9.01
N LYS A 170 9.63 6.67 -8.50
CA LYS A 170 9.56 6.20 -7.11
C LYS A 170 10.25 4.83 -6.97
N ALA A 171 10.75 4.49 -5.80
CA ALA A 171 11.33 3.17 -5.56
C ALA A 171 10.27 2.06 -5.67
N SER A 172 10.69 0.86 -6.04
CA SER A 172 9.82 -0.31 -6.12
C SER A 172 9.98 -1.17 -4.87
N THR A 173 8.90 -1.41 -4.15
CA THR A 173 8.88 -2.31 -2.98
C THR A 173 7.92 -3.46 -3.19
N ALA A 174 8.13 -4.52 -2.40
CA ALA A 174 7.28 -5.67 -2.31
C ALA A 174 7.18 -6.16 -0.87
N GLY A 175 5.97 -6.54 -0.49
CA GLY A 175 5.64 -6.99 0.85
C GLY A 175 4.63 -8.12 0.83
N SER A 176 4.71 -8.98 1.83
CA SER A 176 3.85 -10.16 1.91
C SER A 176 2.42 -9.84 2.31
N ASP A 177 2.20 -8.68 2.95
CA ASP A 177 0.93 -8.30 3.56
C ASP A 177 0.44 -9.43 4.48
N ALA A 178 1.41 -9.95 5.25
CA ALA A 178 1.24 -11.18 5.99
C ALA A 178 0.36 -10.97 7.23
N HIS A 179 -0.79 -11.61 7.21
CA HIS A 179 -1.71 -11.69 8.34
C HIS A 179 -1.59 -13.02 9.11
N SER A 180 -0.73 -13.93 8.66
CA SER A 180 -0.43 -15.20 9.32
C SER A 180 1.03 -15.59 9.14
N LEU A 181 1.56 -16.43 10.04
CA LEU A 181 2.96 -16.84 10.02
C LEU A 181 3.40 -17.52 8.72
N GLU A 182 2.49 -18.22 8.03
CA GLU A 182 2.80 -18.89 6.77
C GLU A 182 3.03 -17.90 5.62
N MET A 183 2.40 -16.72 5.70
CA MET A 183 2.43 -15.70 4.66
C MET A 183 3.70 -14.84 4.70
N VAL A 184 4.32 -14.72 5.87
CA VAL A 184 5.53 -13.90 6.06
C VAL A 184 6.60 -14.30 5.05
N GLY A 185 7.17 -13.30 4.37
CA GLY A 185 8.22 -13.48 3.38
C GLY A 185 7.78 -14.08 2.05
N ASN A 186 6.47 -14.25 1.79
CA ASN A 186 6.00 -14.69 0.48
C ASN A 186 6.38 -13.69 -0.62
N ALA A 187 6.41 -12.40 -0.31
CA ALA A 187 7.00 -11.36 -1.15
C ALA A 187 8.01 -10.55 -0.34
N TYR A 188 9.02 -10.01 -1.02
CA TYR A 188 10.10 -9.26 -0.39
C TYR A 188 10.76 -8.29 -1.38
N THR A 189 11.30 -7.21 -0.83
CA THR A 189 12.15 -6.24 -1.50
C THR A 189 13.61 -6.67 -1.36
N THR A 190 14.37 -6.70 -2.45
CA THR A 190 15.82 -6.90 -2.40
C THR A 190 16.57 -5.58 -2.55
N PHE A 191 17.72 -5.47 -1.89
CA PHE A 191 18.53 -4.26 -1.85
C PHE A 191 20.02 -4.59 -1.62
N PRO A 192 20.96 -3.72 -2.01
CA PRO A 192 22.38 -3.90 -1.67
C PRO A 192 22.62 -3.77 -0.16
N GLY A 193 23.37 -4.71 0.42
CA GLY A 193 23.59 -4.78 1.86
C GLY A 193 22.59 -5.71 2.54
N ASN A 194 22.49 -5.66 3.88
CA ASN A 194 21.60 -6.52 4.66
C ASN A 194 21.05 -5.87 5.95
N SER A 195 21.35 -4.60 6.20
CA SER A 195 20.85 -3.86 7.36
C SER A 195 19.61 -3.00 7.05
N ALA A 196 18.88 -2.57 8.09
CA ALA A 196 17.74 -1.67 7.91
C ALA A 196 18.15 -0.30 7.36
N ASP A 197 19.33 0.22 7.72
CA ASP A 197 19.84 1.51 7.21
C ASP A 197 20.18 1.43 5.71
N GLU A 198 20.71 0.28 5.26
CA GLU A 198 20.96 0.02 3.85
C GLU A 198 19.64 -0.14 3.07
N LEU A 199 18.62 -0.78 3.64
CA LEU A 199 17.26 -0.79 3.08
C LEU A 199 16.74 0.64 2.91
N ARG A 200 16.81 1.47 3.97
CA ARG A 200 16.36 2.87 3.93
C ARG A 200 17.06 3.65 2.82
N THR A 201 18.39 3.54 2.78
CA THR A 201 19.23 4.21 1.78
C THR A 201 18.90 3.74 0.37
N SER A 202 18.62 2.45 0.19
CA SER A 202 18.30 1.86 -1.10
C SER A 202 16.93 2.31 -1.61
N ILE A 203 15.94 2.45 -0.72
CA ILE A 203 14.64 3.05 -1.06
C ILE A 203 14.84 4.49 -1.53
N LEU A 204 15.52 5.32 -0.74
CA LEU A 204 15.76 6.73 -1.08
C LEU A 204 16.55 6.91 -2.39
N ARG A 205 17.49 6.00 -2.67
CA ARG A 205 18.28 5.97 -3.91
C ARG A 205 17.57 5.25 -5.07
N LYS A 206 16.36 4.72 -4.84
CA LYS A 206 15.56 4.01 -5.85
C LYS A 206 16.29 2.79 -6.42
N ASN A 207 17.11 2.15 -5.59
CA ASN A 207 17.92 0.99 -5.93
C ASN A 207 17.39 -0.26 -5.20
N THR A 208 16.13 -0.58 -5.46
CA THR A 208 15.44 -1.74 -4.89
C THR A 208 14.80 -2.56 -5.99
N PHE A 209 14.72 -3.87 -5.76
CA PHE A 209 14.05 -4.80 -6.65
C PHE A 209 13.02 -5.62 -5.86
N VAL A 210 12.15 -6.33 -6.56
CA VAL A 210 11.06 -7.10 -5.95
C VAL A 210 11.18 -8.58 -6.28
N GLY A 211 10.85 -9.42 -5.32
CA GLY A 211 10.87 -10.86 -5.45
C GLY A 211 9.78 -11.55 -4.64
N GLY A 212 9.69 -12.87 -4.82
CA GLY A 212 8.72 -13.73 -4.14
C GLY A 212 7.58 -14.20 -5.04
N GLU A 213 6.52 -14.68 -4.42
CA GLU A 213 5.35 -15.30 -5.03
C GLU A 213 4.06 -14.87 -4.33
N THR A 214 2.93 -15.04 -5.02
CA THR A 214 1.64 -14.72 -4.41
C THR A 214 1.26 -15.78 -3.38
N THR A 215 0.68 -15.34 -2.27
CA THR A 215 0.18 -16.21 -1.20
C THR A 215 -0.89 -17.13 -1.76
N SER A 216 -0.70 -18.45 -1.64
CA SER A 216 -1.66 -19.43 -2.17
C SER A 216 -3.07 -19.29 -1.57
N LEU A 217 -4.11 -19.69 -2.33
CA LEU A 217 -5.49 -19.75 -1.82
C LEU A 217 -5.59 -20.59 -0.54
N GLY A 218 -4.86 -21.70 -0.49
CA GLY A 218 -4.82 -22.59 0.66
C GLY A 218 -4.27 -21.90 1.91
N SER A 219 -3.24 -21.08 1.77
CA SER A 219 -2.68 -20.28 2.86
C SER A 219 -3.68 -19.23 3.34
N CYS A 220 -4.37 -18.54 2.43
CA CYS A 220 -5.45 -17.60 2.80
C CYS A 220 -6.60 -18.28 3.56
N ILE A 221 -7.03 -19.47 3.12
CA ILE A 221 -8.07 -20.26 3.80
C ILE A 221 -7.58 -20.75 5.17
N ARG A 222 -6.30 -21.12 5.31
CA ARG A 222 -5.72 -21.50 6.60
C ARG A 222 -5.65 -20.32 7.57
N TRP A 223 -5.30 -19.13 7.08
CA TRP A 223 -5.37 -17.89 7.86
C TRP A 223 -6.80 -17.64 8.37
N SER A 224 -7.80 -17.63 7.48
CA SER A 224 -9.20 -17.38 7.88
C SER A 224 -9.72 -18.44 8.86
N ASN A 225 -9.35 -19.71 8.66
CA ASN A 225 -9.66 -20.80 9.59
C ASN A 225 -8.95 -20.61 10.94
N GLY A 226 -7.71 -20.12 10.96
CA GLY A 226 -6.96 -19.79 12.17
C GLY A 226 -7.67 -18.72 13.00
N VAL A 227 -8.04 -17.62 12.36
CA VAL A 227 -8.84 -16.54 12.96
C VAL A 227 -10.16 -17.07 13.51
N ALA A 228 -10.92 -17.82 12.70
CA ALA A 228 -12.21 -18.37 13.12
C ALA A 228 -12.07 -19.33 14.32
N LYS A 229 -11.03 -20.17 14.36
CA LYS A 229 -10.72 -21.04 15.51
C LYS A 229 -10.43 -20.23 16.76
N GLU A 230 -9.65 -19.17 16.66
CA GLU A 230 -9.28 -18.37 17.83
C GLU A 230 -10.47 -17.57 18.38
N VAL A 231 -11.26 -16.96 17.48
CA VAL A 231 -12.54 -16.32 17.87
C VAL A 231 -13.46 -17.33 18.56
N HIS A 232 -13.61 -18.54 18.02
CA HIS A 232 -14.42 -19.61 18.62
C HIS A 232 -13.93 -19.94 20.04
N ARG A 233 -12.62 -20.16 20.24
CA ARG A 233 -12.03 -20.43 21.57
C ARG A 233 -12.22 -19.27 22.53
N ALA A 234 -12.03 -18.04 22.07
CA ALA A 234 -12.15 -16.85 22.91
C ALA A 234 -13.61 -16.61 23.35
N ILE A 235 -14.58 -16.85 22.47
CA ILE A 235 -16.02 -16.84 22.82
C ILE A 235 -16.33 -17.92 23.85
N TYR A 236 -15.86 -19.16 23.64
CA TYR A 236 -16.05 -20.26 24.58
C TYR A 236 -15.52 -19.92 25.98
N ARG A 237 -14.27 -19.45 26.06
CA ARG A 237 -13.65 -19.02 27.33
C ARG A 237 -14.44 -17.90 27.99
N SER A 238 -14.90 -16.91 27.23
CA SER A 238 -15.75 -15.84 27.77
C SER A 238 -17.09 -16.35 28.29
N LEU A 239 -17.72 -17.34 27.66
CA LEU A 239 -18.97 -17.94 28.13
C LEU A 239 -18.77 -18.74 29.42
N MET A 240 -17.58 -19.33 29.59
CA MET A 240 -17.16 -20.06 30.80
C MET A 240 -16.61 -19.15 31.92
N GLY A 241 -16.66 -17.82 31.77
CA GLY A 241 -16.15 -16.88 32.78
C GLY A 241 -14.62 -16.80 32.89
N LYS A 242 -13.87 -17.41 31.96
CA LYS A 242 -12.40 -17.35 31.93
C LYS A 242 -11.95 -16.11 31.16
N ILE A 243 -11.51 -15.08 31.88
CA ILE A 243 -11.05 -13.80 31.31
C ILE A 243 -9.52 -13.82 31.21
N ILE A 244 -8.99 -13.48 30.03
CA ILE A 244 -7.57 -13.20 29.83
C ILE A 244 -7.46 -11.68 29.64
N GLN A 245 -6.94 -10.99 30.65
CA GLN A 245 -6.95 -9.51 30.69
C GLN A 245 -5.91 -8.86 29.77
N GLU A 246 -4.86 -9.58 29.38
CA GLU A 246 -3.76 -9.02 28.57
C GLU A 246 -3.98 -9.12 27.05
N ASP A 247 -5.08 -9.74 26.62
CA ASP A 247 -5.36 -9.97 25.20
C ASP A 247 -6.55 -9.12 24.72
N LEU A 248 -6.26 -8.20 23.78
CA LEU A 248 -7.23 -7.30 23.15
C LEU A 248 -8.43 -8.04 22.56
N LEU A 249 -8.19 -9.22 21.98
CA LEU A 249 -9.25 -10.07 21.43
C LEU A 249 -10.20 -10.55 22.51
N HIS A 250 -9.63 -11.05 23.61
CA HIS A 250 -10.39 -11.53 24.76
C HIS A 250 -11.17 -10.39 25.44
N ILE A 251 -10.57 -9.21 25.61
CA ILE A 251 -11.24 -8.04 26.17
C ILE A 251 -12.44 -7.64 25.31
N ARG A 252 -12.26 -7.54 24.00
CA ARG A 252 -13.34 -7.15 23.08
C ARG A 252 -14.46 -8.18 23.08
N ILE A 253 -14.13 -9.46 22.99
CA ILE A 253 -15.12 -10.54 23.03
C ILE A 253 -15.88 -10.52 24.36
N HIS A 254 -15.20 -10.29 25.49
CA HIS A 254 -15.85 -10.26 26.80
C HIS A 254 -16.96 -9.20 26.88
N ARG A 255 -16.77 -8.03 26.24
CA ARG A 255 -17.76 -6.93 26.20
C ARG A 255 -18.98 -7.21 25.31
N ILE A 256 -18.95 -8.26 24.48
CA ILE A 256 -20.07 -8.62 23.60
C ILE A 256 -21.26 -9.18 24.42
N LYS A 257 -22.48 -8.76 24.07
CA LYS A 257 -23.72 -9.29 24.67
C LYS A 257 -23.79 -10.81 24.52
N LYS A 258 -24.25 -11.53 25.56
CA LYS A 258 -24.32 -13.01 25.58
C LYS A 258 -25.00 -13.61 24.34
N ARG A 259 -26.11 -13.03 23.87
CA ARG A 259 -26.81 -13.47 22.64
C ARG A 259 -25.91 -13.41 21.39
N ASN A 260 -25.12 -12.34 21.25
CA ASN A 260 -24.23 -12.15 20.11
C ASN A 260 -23.01 -13.08 20.20
N LYS A 261 -22.55 -13.41 21.42
CA LYS A 261 -21.53 -14.45 21.64
C LYS A 261 -22.02 -15.81 21.15
N ILE A 262 -23.26 -16.19 21.47
CA ILE A 262 -23.85 -17.45 21.03
C ILE A 262 -23.96 -17.50 19.49
N ILE A 263 -24.44 -16.43 18.86
CA ILE A 263 -24.49 -16.33 17.39
C ILE A 263 -23.08 -16.48 16.79
N GLY A 264 -22.10 -15.74 17.32
CA GLY A 264 -20.71 -15.82 16.86
C GLY A 264 -20.09 -17.20 17.05
N PHE A 265 -20.41 -17.90 18.14
CA PHE A 265 -19.95 -19.26 18.42
C PHE A 265 -20.41 -20.25 17.35
N PHE A 266 -21.71 -20.28 17.06
CA PHE A 266 -22.27 -21.15 16.02
C PHE A 266 -21.84 -20.72 14.61
N GLY A 267 -21.72 -19.42 14.35
CA GLY A 267 -21.22 -18.90 13.07
C GLY A 267 -19.78 -19.34 12.79
N ALA A 268 -18.89 -19.24 13.77
CA ALA A 268 -17.50 -19.70 13.65
C ALA A 268 -17.44 -21.24 13.51
N ALA A 269 -18.26 -21.99 14.27
CA ALA A 269 -18.35 -23.43 14.13
C ALA A 269 -18.80 -23.86 12.72
N PHE A 270 -19.81 -23.20 12.17
CA PHE A 270 -20.31 -23.45 10.82
C PHE A 270 -19.26 -23.12 9.75
N TYR A 271 -18.57 -21.98 9.87
CA TYR A 271 -17.52 -21.60 8.93
C TYR A 271 -16.36 -22.62 8.88
N LEU A 272 -16.01 -23.19 10.04
CA LEU A 272 -14.96 -24.20 10.16
C LEU A 272 -15.38 -25.59 9.65
N PHE A 273 -16.67 -25.82 9.42
CA PHE A 273 -17.17 -27.10 8.92
C PHE A 273 -16.86 -27.27 7.43
N PRO A 274 -16.15 -28.33 7.00
CA PRO A 274 -15.90 -28.57 5.58
C PRO A 274 -17.22 -28.78 4.80
N PRO A 275 -17.37 -28.25 3.57
CA PRO A 275 -16.39 -27.53 2.76
C PRO A 275 -16.50 -25.98 2.83
N VAL A 276 -17.15 -25.43 3.86
CA VAL A 276 -17.63 -24.03 3.88
C VAL A 276 -16.52 -23.01 3.61
N SER A 277 -15.41 -23.04 4.35
CA SER A 277 -14.31 -22.09 4.17
C SER A 277 -13.61 -22.22 2.82
N GLY A 278 -13.54 -23.43 2.27
CA GLY A 278 -13.00 -23.68 0.92
C GLY A 278 -13.87 -23.06 -0.18
N LEU A 279 -15.19 -23.28 -0.11
CA LEU A 279 -16.14 -22.67 -1.05
C LEU A 279 -16.14 -21.14 -0.93
N ALA A 280 -16.12 -20.60 0.29
CA ALA A 280 -16.03 -19.17 0.53
C ALA A 280 -14.76 -18.56 -0.09
N GLY A 281 -13.60 -19.22 0.08
CA GLY A 281 -12.34 -18.80 -0.53
C GLY A 281 -12.38 -18.81 -2.06
N ALA A 282 -12.93 -19.87 -2.67
CA ALA A 282 -13.07 -19.97 -4.13
C ALA A 282 -13.99 -18.89 -4.72
N VAL A 283 -15.13 -18.63 -4.07
CA VAL A 283 -16.05 -17.55 -4.47
C VAL A 283 -15.38 -16.18 -4.31
N GLY A 284 -14.69 -15.95 -3.20
CA GLY A 284 -13.92 -14.73 -2.95
C GLY A 284 -12.88 -14.46 -4.04
N GLU A 285 -12.18 -15.51 -4.49
CA GLU A 285 -11.20 -15.41 -5.58
C GLU A 285 -11.83 -14.95 -6.90
N ILE A 286 -12.97 -15.57 -7.27
CA ILE A 286 -13.68 -15.23 -8.52
C ILE A 286 -14.13 -13.77 -8.50
N ILE A 287 -14.69 -13.31 -7.37
CA ILE A 287 -15.15 -11.93 -7.20
C ILE A 287 -13.97 -10.96 -7.29
N THR A 288 -12.88 -11.25 -6.57
CA THR A 288 -11.68 -10.39 -6.52
C THR A 288 -11.06 -10.27 -7.90
N ARG A 289 -10.89 -11.38 -8.63
CA ARG A 289 -10.36 -11.39 -9.99
C ARG A 289 -11.24 -10.60 -10.96
N LYS A 290 -12.56 -10.70 -10.84
CA LYS A 290 -13.50 -9.91 -11.67
C LYS A 290 -13.37 -8.41 -11.40
N LYS A 291 -13.32 -8.00 -10.13
CA LYS A 291 -13.10 -6.60 -9.73
C LYS A 291 -11.75 -6.07 -10.22
N ALA A 292 -10.68 -6.84 -10.03
CA ALA A 292 -9.34 -6.47 -10.49
C ALA A 292 -9.28 -6.31 -12.01
N LYS A 293 -9.98 -7.17 -12.77
CA LYS A 293 -10.12 -7.01 -14.21
C LYS A 293 -10.83 -5.71 -14.59
N MET A 294 -11.90 -5.34 -13.88
CA MET A 294 -12.61 -4.08 -14.14
C MET A 294 -11.70 -2.87 -13.90
N ILE A 295 -10.98 -2.86 -12.77
CA ILE A 295 -9.98 -1.84 -12.45
C ILE A 295 -8.90 -1.78 -13.54
N TRP A 296 -8.40 -2.94 -13.97
CA TRP A 296 -7.43 -3.00 -15.06
C TRP A 296 -7.96 -2.41 -16.36
N ASP A 297 -9.17 -2.78 -16.76
CA ASP A 297 -9.76 -2.27 -18.00
C ASP A 297 -9.95 -0.74 -17.91
N GLU A 298 -10.45 -0.23 -16.77
CA GLU A 298 -10.52 1.22 -16.48
C GLU A 298 -9.16 1.91 -16.68
N TYR A 299 -8.09 1.38 -16.07
CA TYR A 299 -6.78 2.01 -16.14
C TYR A 299 -5.98 1.73 -17.42
N LYS A 300 -6.26 0.64 -18.13
CA LYS A 300 -5.64 0.28 -19.41
C LYS A 300 -6.08 1.24 -20.51
N PHE A 301 -7.34 1.66 -20.50
CA PHE A 301 -7.88 2.63 -21.47
C PHE A 301 -7.72 4.09 -21.02
N SER A 302 -7.37 4.33 -19.75
CA SER A 302 -7.04 5.67 -19.21
C SER A 302 -5.67 6.23 -19.66
N SER A 303 -5.16 5.85 -20.83
CA SER A 303 -3.92 6.41 -21.40
C SER A 303 -4.03 7.88 -21.85
N GLU A 304 -5.02 8.63 -21.38
CA GLU A 304 -5.05 10.09 -21.40
C GLU A 304 -5.45 10.60 -20.00
N PRO A 305 -4.65 11.46 -19.35
CA PRO A 305 -5.03 12.12 -18.11
C PRO A 305 -6.33 12.91 -18.27
N SER A 306 -7.36 12.56 -17.49
CA SER A 306 -8.64 13.25 -17.48
C SER A 306 -8.59 14.48 -16.57
N SER A 307 -8.89 15.64 -17.14
CA SER A 307 -9.14 16.90 -16.43
C SER A 307 -10.31 16.74 -15.44
N ILE A 308 -10.16 17.17 -14.19
CA ILE A 308 -11.26 17.34 -13.24
C ILE A 308 -11.71 18.80 -13.32
N GLY A 309 -12.98 19.04 -13.63
CA GLY A 309 -13.56 20.38 -13.68
C GLY A 309 -13.74 20.98 -12.28
N ASP A 310 -13.51 22.29 -12.17
CA ASP A 310 -13.92 23.09 -11.01
C ASP A 310 -15.41 23.50 -11.13
N SER A 311 -16.02 24.02 -10.05
CA SER A 311 -17.44 24.36 -9.89
C SER A 311 -18.02 25.32 -10.93
N ASN A 312 -17.18 25.90 -11.79
CA ASN A 312 -17.57 26.73 -12.93
C ASN A 312 -17.37 26.05 -14.30
N ASN A 313 -17.18 24.73 -14.34
CA ASN A 313 -16.96 23.93 -15.56
C ASN A 313 -15.70 24.31 -16.35
N ASN A 314 -14.75 25.01 -15.72
CA ASN A 314 -13.45 25.32 -16.30
C ASN A 314 -12.50 24.14 -16.06
N LYS A 315 -11.93 23.61 -17.15
CA LYS A 315 -10.86 22.60 -17.09
C LYS A 315 -9.56 23.32 -16.72
N ILE A 316 -9.16 23.20 -15.46
CA ILE A 316 -7.92 23.78 -14.92
C ILE A 316 -6.90 22.65 -14.82
N PHE A 317 -5.66 22.92 -15.23
CA PHE A 317 -4.55 21.99 -15.12
C PHE A 317 -3.98 22.01 -13.69
N LYS A 318 -3.80 20.83 -13.07
CA LYS A 318 -3.19 20.71 -11.72
C LYS A 318 -1.69 20.39 -11.76
N SER A 319 -1.20 19.93 -12.90
CA SER A 319 0.21 19.54 -13.09
C SER A 319 0.59 19.62 -14.57
N TRP A 320 1.90 19.63 -14.85
CA TRP A 320 2.44 19.70 -16.20
C TRP A 320 2.04 18.47 -17.03
N MET A 321 1.66 18.67 -18.29
CA MET A 321 1.18 17.64 -19.21
C MET A 321 1.80 17.83 -20.61
N ASN A 322 1.66 16.84 -21.48
CA ASN A 322 2.07 16.94 -22.89
C ASN A 322 1.28 18.04 -23.63
N ILE A 323 1.94 18.76 -24.55
CA ILE A 323 1.38 19.98 -25.17
C ILE A 323 0.18 19.68 -26.06
N ASP A 324 0.19 18.55 -26.77
CA ASP A 324 -0.93 18.08 -27.58
C ASP A 324 -2.17 17.88 -26.72
N LEU A 325 -1.96 17.36 -25.51
CA LEU A 325 -3.03 17.12 -24.56
C LEU A 325 -3.51 18.42 -23.91
N ILE A 326 -2.60 19.36 -23.61
CA ILE A 326 -2.96 20.71 -23.14
C ILE A 326 -3.84 21.38 -24.19
N SER A 327 -3.39 21.43 -25.44
CA SER A 327 -4.11 22.04 -26.57
C SER A 327 -5.49 21.42 -26.79
N LYS A 328 -5.58 20.09 -26.78
CA LYS A 328 -6.84 19.34 -26.93
C LYS A 328 -7.82 19.59 -25.77
N LEU A 329 -7.33 19.77 -24.54
CA LEU A 329 -8.15 19.93 -23.35
C LEU A 329 -8.57 21.38 -23.10
N SER A 330 -7.70 22.35 -23.38
CA SER A 330 -7.96 23.78 -23.19
C SER A 330 -8.68 24.41 -24.39
N GLY A 331 -8.46 23.88 -25.61
CA GLY A 331 -8.88 24.49 -26.86
C GLY A 331 -7.88 25.52 -27.41
N ILE A 332 -6.79 25.80 -26.68
CA ILE A 332 -5.72 26.72 -27.09
C ILE A 332 -4.87 26.04 -28.16
N SER A 333 -4.52 26.76 -29.24
CA SER A 333 -3.66 26.18 -30.27
C SER A 333 -2.26 25.86 -29.74
N LYS A 334 -1.64 24.81 -30.28
CA LYS A 334 -0.28 24.42 -29.89
C LYS A 334 0.72 25.57 -30.06
N ASP A 335 0.55 26.39 -31.10
CA ASP A 335 1.42 27.54 -31.39
C ASP A 335 1.41 28.60 -30.27
N ILE A 336 0.24 28.85 -29.67
CA ILE A 336 0.12 29.77 -28.52
C ILE A 336 0.82 29.18 -27.30
N ILE A 337 0.63 27.87 -27.05
CA ILE A 337 1.27 27.17 -25.94
C ILE A 337 2.78 27.16 -26.12
N TYR A 338 3.29 26.84 -27.32
CA TYR A 338 4.71 26.87 -27.66
C TYR A 338 5.33 28.25 -27.46
N LYS A 339 4.62 29.31 -27.87
CA LYS A 339 5.08 30.69 -27.67
C LYS A 339 5.17 31.07 -26.19
N GLU A 340 4.17 30.70 -25.39
CA GLU A 340 4.12 31.03 -23.96
C GLU A 340 5.23 30.35 -23.16
N ILE A 341 5.63 29.15 -23.57
CA ILE A 341 6.68 28.35 -22.92
C ILE A 341 8.04 28.49 -23.60
N GLY A 342 8.12 29.30 -24.67
CA GLY A 342 9.33 29.62 -25.41
C GLY A 342 9.95 28.44 -26.16
N ILE A 343 9.15 27.57 -26.77
CA ILE A 343 9.62 26.44 -27.58
C ILE A 343 9.73 26.84 -29.06
N GLU A 344 10.79 26.39 -29.75
CA GLU A 344 10.96 26.53 -31.20
C GLU A 344 10.39 25.32 -31.97
N ASP A 345 10.07 25.50 -33.26
CA ASP A 345 9.27 24.60 -34.12
C ASP A 345 9.73 23.12 -34.23
N SER A 346 10.90 22.76 -33.71
CA SER A 346 11.49 21.42 -33.81
C SER A 346 11.40 20.56 -32.54
N PHE A 347 10.44 20.86 -31.65
CA PHE A 347 10.27 20.15 -30.38
C PHE A 347 9.48 18.84 -30.52
N THR A 348 10.02 17.76 -29.96
CA THR A 348 9.27 16.48 -29.86
C THR A 348 8.41 16.52 -28.61
N ASP A 349 7.11 16.67 -28.78
CA ASP A 349 6.15 16.73 -27.67
C ASP A 349 5.98 15.36 -26.99
N ASN A 350 6.85 15.11 -26.00
CA ASN A 350 6.77 13.99 -25.08
C ASN A 350 7.27 14.46 -23.70
N ARG A 351 6.99 13.66 -22.66
CA ARG A 351 7.30 14.04 -21.27
C ARG A 351 8.79 14.26 -21.02
N GLU A 352 9.65 13.43 -21.61
CA GLU A 352 11.10 13.50 -21.43
C GLU A 352 11.69 14.79 -22.03
N SER A 353 11.26 15.18 -23.24
CA SER A 353 11.65 16.43 -23.88
C SER A 353 11.18 17.65 -23.07
N LEU A 354 9.98 17.57 -22.48
CA LEU A 354 9.40 18.66 -21.68
C LEU A 354 10.10 18.84 -20.34
N ASP A 355 10.42 17.73 -19.65
CA ASP A 355 11.16 17.79 -18.39
C ASP A 355 12.59 18.31 -18.61
N LYS A 356 13.26 17.92 -19.70
CA LYS A 356 14.57 18.48 -20.11
C LYS A 356 14.47 19.99 -20.37
N LEU A 357 13.44 20.45 -21.08
CA LEU A 357 13.23 21.86 -21.34
C LEU A 357 12.98 22.67 -20.06
N CYS A 358 12.16 22.16 -19.12
CA CYS A 358 11.93 22.83 -17.83
C CYS A 358 13.26 23.02 -17.08
N ILE A 359 14.15 22.02 -17.11
CA ILE A 359 15.48 22.09 -16.48
C ILE A 359 16.38 23.08 -17.22
N GLU A 360 16.51 22.97 -18.55
CA GLU A 360 17.40 23.80 -19.37
C GLU A 360 17.05 25.28 -19.31
N LYS A 361 15.75 25.61 -19.33
CA LYS A 361 15.26 26.98 -19.32
C LYS A 361 14.93 27.51 -17.92
N THR A 362 15.27 26.76 -16.86
CA THR A 362 14.91 27.08 -15.47
C THR A 362 13.43 27.46 -15.29
N LEU A 363 12.56 26.81 -16.06
CA LEU A 363 11.12 27.07 -16.02
C LEU A 363 10.55 26.37 -14.79
N ASN A 364 9.93 27.14 -13.91
CA ASN A 364 9.14 26.57 -12.82
C ASN A 364 7.85 26.01 -13.41
N CYS A 365 7.78 24.69 -13.62
CA CYS A 365 6.64 24.08 -14.31
C CYS A 365 5.30 24.36 -13.59
N THR A 366 5.28 24.64 -12.28
CA THR A 366 4.09 25.10 -11.53
C THR A 366 3.64 26.49 -11.98
N GLN A 367 4.56 27.44 -12.12
CA GLN A 367 4.24 28.78 -12.62
C GLN A 367 3.74 28.77 -14.06
N VAL A 368 4.24 27.83 -14.88
CA VAL A 368 3.77 27.69 -16.26
C VAL A 368 2.36 27.09 -16.30
N VAL A 369 2.05 26.11 -15.43
CA VAL A 369 0.66 25.64 -15.23
C VAL A 369 -0.26 26.79 -14.81
N GLU A 370 0.18 27.63 -13.87
CA GLU A 370 -0.60 28.79 -13.40
C GLU A 370 -0.89 29.78 -14.54
N ARG A 371 0.10 30.11 -15.37
CA ARG A 371 -0.07 30.99 -16.54
C ARG A 371 -0.99 30.40 -17.59
N LEU A 372 -0.85 29.11 -17.90
CA LEU A 372 -1.76 28.42 -18.82
C LEU A 372 -3.20 28.44 -18.29
N ASN A 373 -3.38 28.25 -16.98
CA ASN A 373 -4.70 28.35 -16.36
C ASN A 373 -5.26 29.78 -16.41
N GLN A 374 -4.42 30.81 -16.28
CA GLN A 374 -4.83 32.20 -16.46
C GLN A 374 -5.28 32.48 -17.91
N LEU A 375 -4.55 31.95 -18.90
CA LEU A 375 -4.90 32.09 -20.33
C LEU A 375 -6.24 31.42 -20.67
N ILE A 376 -6.51 30.24 -20.11
CA ILE A 376 -7.80 29.54 -20.26
C ILE A 376 -8.96 30.38 -19.72
N VAL A 377 -8.72 31.11 -18.63
CA VAL A 377 -9.72 31.98 -18.02
C VAL A 377 -9.91 33.26 -18.86
N SER A 378 -8.85 33.83 -19.43
CA SER A 378 -8.93 35.05 -20.25
C SER A 378 -9.56 34.85 -21.62
N GLU A 379 -9.25 33.76 -22.34
CA GLU A 379 -9.83 33.49 -23.67
C GLU A 379 -11.33 33.12 -23.65
N LYS A 380 -11.89 32.81 -22.48
CA LYS A 380 -13.34 32.52 -22.33
C LYS A 380 -14.14 33.71 -21.79
N SER A 381 -13.47 34.82 -21.48
CA SER A 381 -14.08 36.07 -21.04
C SER A 381 -14.21 37.13 -22.16
N GLU A 382 -13.65 36.84 -23.34
CA GLU A 382 -13.94 37.49 -24.62
C GLU A 382 -14.95 36.64 -25.41
#